data_AF-U6FB84-F1
#
_entry.id   AF-U6FB84-F1
#
_cell.length_a   1.000
_cell.length_b   1.000
_cell.length_c   1.000
_cell.angle_alpha   90.00
_cell.angle_beta   90.00
_cell.angle_gamma   90.00
#
_symmetry.space_group_name_H-M   'P 1'
#
loop_
_entity.id
_entity.type
_entity.pdbx_description
1 polymer ?
#
loop_
_entity_poly.entity_id
_entity_poly.type
_entity_poly.pdbx_seq_one_letter_code
_entity_poly.pdbx_strand_id
1 'polypeptide(L)'
;MSTVNKYGDKFFVAVKGAPDELLKRVTSVKINDEITPITAQQRQDILQTNQDMAKKALRVLGLAYKVIDKTYDDPSTDNVEQDLIFAGLAGMIDPERPEAKAAVAEAHSAGIRTVMITGDHQVTAQAIAERLGILDPGHDDWCTA
;
A
#
# COMPACT_ATOMS: atom_id res chain seq x y z
N MET A 1 7.83 1.76 -8.40
CA MET A 1 7.83 2.85 -9.40
C MET A 1 8.68 3.94 -8.83
N SER A 2 9.61 4.44 -9.62
CA SER A 2 10.59 5.42 -9.19
C SER A 2 10.74 6.54 -10.21
N THR A 3 11.22 7.68 -9.73
CA THR A 3 11.68 8.80 -10.55
C THR A 3 13.03 9.27 -10.03
N VAL A 4 13.88 9.75 -10.94
CA VAL A 4 15.18 10.33 -10.60
C VAL A 4 15.16 11.79 -11.04
N ASN A 5 15.33 12.69 -10.08
CA ASN A 5 15.17 14.13 -10.29
C ASN A 5 16.44 14.87 -9.89
N LYS A 6 16.80 15.93 -10.60
CA LYS A 6 17.94 16.78 -10.21
C LYS A 6 17.65 17.47 -8.87
N TYR A 7 18.62 17.48 -7.97
CA TYR A 7 18.52 18.03 -6.63
C TYR A 7 19.84 18.75 -6.26
N GLY A 8 19.95 20.02 -6.68
CA GLY A 8 21.23 20.74 -6.63
C GLY A 8 22.27 20.08 -7.53
N ASP A 9 23.43 19.77 -6.96
CA ASP A 9 24.51 19.02 -7.62
C ASP A 9 24.35 17.50 -7.49
N LYS A 10 23.27 17.04 -6.84
CA LYS A 10 22.93 15.63 -6.62
C LYS A 10 21.65 15.25 -7.36
N PHE A 11 21.21 14.01 -7.16
CA PHE A 11 19.93 13.50 -7.66
C PHE A 11 19.10 12.91 -6.51
N PHE A 12 17.80 13.19 -6.56
CA PHE A 12 16.81 12.65 -5.64
C PHE A 12 16.03 11.52 -6.33
N VAL A 13 16.14 10.32 -5.79
CA VAL A 13 15.36 9.16 -6.22
C VAL A 13 14.13 9.08 -5.34
N ALA A 14 12.94 9.25 -5.92
CA ALA A 14 11.67 9.07 -5.22
C ALA A 14 11.05 7.73 -5.64
N VAL A 15 10.64 6.91 -4.68
CA VAL A 15 10.05 5.59 -4.92
C VAL A 15 8.70 5.49 -4.24
N LYS A 16 7.71 4.97 -4.97
CA LYS A 16 6.42 4.54 -4.41
C LYS A 16 6.07 3.13 -4.84
N GLY A 17 5.37 2.39 -3.98
CA GLY A 17 4.95 1.03 -4.25
C GLY A 17 4.06 0.43 -3.16
N ALA A 18 3.77 -0.86 -3.30
CA ALA A 18 3.13 -1.65 -2.24
C ALA A 18 4.03 -1.64 -0.99
N PRO A 19 3.50 -1.34 0.22
CA PRO A 19 4.32 -1.18 1.42
C PRO A 19 5.19 -2.40 1.77
N ASP A 20 4.64 -3.60 1.64
CA ASP A 20 5.30 -4.88 1.90
C ASP A 20 6.45 -5.16 0.92
N GLU A 21 6.24 -4.94 -0.37
CA GLU A 21 7.30 -5.10 -1.38
C GLU A 21 8.36 -4.00 -1.28
N LEU A 22 7.96 -2.75 -1.02
CA LEU A 22 8.89 -1.64 -0.89
C LEU A 22 9.81 -1.81 0.31
N LEU A 23 9.28 -2.29 1.45
CA LEU A 23 10.08 -2.49 2.65
C LEU A 23 11.23 -3.47 2.43
N LYS A 24 11.10 -4.47 1.55
CA LYS A 24 12.22 -5.39 1.21
C LYS A 24 13.45 -4.66 0.67
N ARG A 25 13.27 -3.46 0.13
CA ARG A 25 14.33 -2.64 -0.50
C ARG A 25 14.78 -1.43 0.35
N VAL A 26 14.16 -1.26 1.52
CA VAL A 26 14.50 -0.21 2.49
C VAL A 26 15.63 -0.72 3.39
N THR A 27 16.65 0.11 3.63
CA THR A 27 17.74 -0.18 4.57
C THR A 27 17.82 0.83 5.71
N SER A 28 17.15 1.97 5.62
CA SER A 28 17.20 3.03 6.62
C SER A 28 15.87 3.77 6.81
N VAL A 29 15.74 4.49 7.92
CA VAL A 29 14.62 5.38 8.24
C VAL A 29 15.18 6.75 8.61
N LYS A 30 14.40 7.81 8.38
CA LYS A 30 14.74 9.16 8.86
C LYS A 30 13.86 9.50 10.07
N ILE A 31 14.47 9.69 11.23
CA ILE A 31 13.79 10.02 12.49
C ILE A 31 14.49 11.25 13.08
N ASN A 32 13.74 12.30 13.42
CA ASN A 32 14.29 13.55 13.98
C ASN A 32 15.46 14.13 13.18
N ASP A 33 15.31 14.15 11.85
CA ASP A 33 16.33 14.55 10.89
C ASP A 33 17.59 13.67 10.76
N GLU A 34 17.68 12.59 11.52
CA GLU A 34 18.78 11.63 11.43
C GLU A 34 18.38 10.37 10.64
N ILE A 35 19.27 9.94 9.74
CA ILE A 35 19.12 8.69 9.00
C ILE A 35 19.79 7.58 9.78
N THR A 36 19.01 6.56 10.15
CA THR A 36 19.50 5.39 10.91
C THR A 36 19.08 4.09 10.22
N PRO A 37 19.83 2.99 10.39
CA PRO A 37 19.43 1.69 9.88
C PRO A 37 18.05 1.29 10.41
N ILE A 38 17.19 0.78 9.53
CA ILE A 38 15.87 0.33 9.93
C ILE A 38 15.98 -0.94 10.79
N THR A 39 15.34 -0.93 11.96
CA THR A 39 15.33 -2.10 12.85
C THR A 39 14.23 -3.10 12.45
N ALA A 40 14.35 -4.35 12.91
CA ALA A 40 13.32 -5.36 12.71
C ALA A 40 11.98 -4.94 13.35
N GLN A 41 12.03 -4.32 14.54
CA GLN A 41 10.84 -3.81 15.22
C GLN A 41 10.16 -2.72 14.39
N GLN A 42 10.92 -1.75 13.89
CA GLN A 42 10.36 -0.67 13.05
C GLN A 42 9.72 -1.22 11.77
N ARG A 43 10.30 -2.23 11.12
CA ARG A 43 9.65 -2.90 9.98
C ARG A 43 8.31 -3.50 10.36
N GLN A 44 8.26 -4.20 11.50
CA GLN A 44 7.03 -4.80 11.99
C GLN A 44 5.97 -3.75 12.30
N ASP A 45 6.36 -2.63 12.94
CA ASP A 45 5.45 -1.54 13.27
C ASP A 45 4.87 -0.87 12.01
N ILE A 46 5.68 -0.69 10.96
CA ILE A 46 5.23 -0.17 9.66
C ILE A 46 4.25 -1.13 8.99
N LEU A 47 4.55 -2.44 9.01
CA LEU A 47 3.65 -3.46 8.45
C LEU A 47 2.33 -3.53 9.22
N GLN A 48 2.37 -3.42 10.55
CA GLN A 48 1.17 -3.37 11.38
C GLN A 48 0.33 -2.13 11.05
N THR A 49 0.97 -0.98 10.93
CA THR A 49 0.29 0.27 10.53
C THR A 49 -0.36 0.14 9.15
N ASN A 50 0.33 -0.48 8.19
CA ASN A 50 -0.23 -0.79 6.88
C ASN A 50 -1.47 -1.68 6.97
N GLN A 51 -1.43 -2.74 7.77
CA GLN A 51 -2.60 -3.61 8.00
C GLN A 51 -3.77 -2.85 8.62
N ASP A 52 -3.51 -1.99 9.61
CA ASP A 52 -4.56 -1.21 10.27
C ASP A 52 -5.20 -0.17 9.34
N MET A 53 -4.42 0.38 8.41
CA MET A 53 -4.93 1.24 7.33
C MET A 53 -5.74 0.43 6.31
N ALA A 54 -5.28 -0.75 5.91
CA ALA A 54 -6.00 -1.63 4.99
C ALA A 54 -7.35 -2.11 5.55
N LYS A 55 -7.42 -2.45 6.85
CA LYS A 55 -8.68 -2.77 7.56
C LYS A 55 -9.69 -1.62 7.53
N LYS A 56 -9.21 -0.37 7.38
CA LYS A 56 -10.06 0.81 7.16
C LYS A 56 -10.43 1.02 5.69
N ALA A 57 -10.23 0.01 4.85
CA ALA A 57 -10.40 0.05 3.40
C ALA A 57 -9.59 1.15 2.69
N LEU A 58 -8.44 1.52 3.26
CA LEU A 58 -7.54 2.46 2.60
C LEU A 58 -6.65 1.69 1.61
N ARG A 59 -6.50 2.25 0.40
CA ARG A 59 -5.40 1.91 -0.49
C ARG A 59 -4.14 2.59 0.04
N VAL A 60 -3.16 1.78 0.44
CA VAL A 60 -1.92 2.27 1.06
C VAL A 60 -0.76 2.22 0.07
N LEU A 61 0.01 3.30 0.00
CA LEU A 61 1.28 3.36 -0.71
C LEU A 61 2.43 3.56 0.29
N GLY A 62 3.48 2.75 0.14
CA GLY A 62 4.76 3.01 0.77
C GLY A 62 5.52 4.05 -0.03
N LEU A 63 6.18 4.97 0.67
CA LEU A 63 7.04 6.00 0.10
C LEU A 63 8.45 5.86 0.65
N ALA A 64 9.44 5.88 -0.23
CA ALA A 64 10.85 5.83 0.14
C ALA A 64 11.68 6.65 -0.84
N TYR A 65 12.90 7.00 -0.43
CA TYR A 65 13.78 7.82 -1.24
C TYR A 65 15.25 7.53 -0.98
N LYS A 66 16.11 8.06 -1.84
CA LYS A 66 17.54 8.21 -1.55
C LYS A 66 18.11 9.39 -2.33
N VAL A 67 19.26 9.89 -1.87
CA VAL A 67 20.02 10.93 -2.57
C VAL A 67 21.32 10.31 -3.07
N ILE A 68 21.61 10.51 -4.36
CA ILE A 68 22.78 9.95 -5.04
C ILE A 68 23.58 11.06 -5.71
N ASP A 69 24.90 10.91 -5.80
CA ASP A 69 25.77 11.94 -6.39
C ASP A 69 25.78 11.90 -7.93
N LYS A 70 25.50 10.73 -8.51
CA LYS A 70 25.49 10.51 -9.97
C LYS A 70 24.29 9.64 -10.35
N THR A 71 23.83 9.78 -11.58
CA THR A 71 22.78 8.91 -12.13
C THR A 71 23.33 7.52 -12.44
N TYR A 72 22.43 6.61 -12.82
CA TYR A 72 22.76 5.24 -13.18
C TYR A 72 23.09 5.15 -14.67
N ASP A 73 24.13 4.39 -15.01
CA ASP A 73 24.39 4.00 -16.41
C ASP A 73 23.33 3.00 -16.91
N ASP A 74 22.90 2.08 -16.03
CA ASP A 74 21.74 1.21 -16.22
C ASP A 74 20.63 1.55 -15.20
N PRO A 75 19.58 2.28 -15.60
CA PRO A 75 18.48 2.68 -14.74
C PRO A 75 17.42 1.58 -14.56
N SER A 76 17.84 0.32 -14.43
CA SER A 76 16.95 -0.80 -14.13
C SER A 76 16.39 -0.72 -12.70
N THR A 77 15.24 -1.37 -12.48
CA THR A 77 14.57 -1.40 -11.18
C THR A 77 15.48 -1.91 -10.07
N ASP A 78 16.30 -2.92 -10.36
CA ASP A 78 17.20 -3.55 -9.40
C ASP A 78 18.38 -2.66 -9.00
N ASN A 79 18.68 -1.62 -9.78
CA ASN A 79 19.69 -0.62 -9.44
C ASN A 79 19.07 0.61 -8.75
N VAL A 80 17.95 1.11 -9.29
CA VAL A 80 17.36 2.37 -8.84
C VAL A 80 16.64 2.21 -7.51
N GLU A 81 15.90 1.13 -7.31
CA GLU A 81 14.96 0.98 -6.19
C GLU A 81 15.53 0.25 -4.97
N GLN A 82 16.86 0.18 -4.81
CA GLN A 82 17.54 -0.46 -3.65
C GLN A 82 18.10 0.55 -2.64
N ASP A 83 18.44 0.07 -1.44
CA ASP A 83 19.06 0.83 -0.35
C ASP A 83 18.32 2.12 -0.01
N LEU A 84 17.00 2.00 0.13
CA LEU A 84 16.12 3.14 0.28
C LEU A 84 15.98 3.57 1.75
N ILE A 85 15.77 4.87 1.93
CA ILE A 85 15.33 5.49 3.18
C ILE A 85 13.80 5.55 3.17
N PHE A 86 13.16 4.89 4.12
CA PHE A 86 11.71 4.94 4.25
C PHE A 86 11.25 6.34 4.67
N ALA A 87 10.28 6.89 3.93
CA ALA A 87 9.69 8.20 4.20
C ALA A 87 8.37 8.09 4.96
N GLY A 88 7.56 7.07 4.68
CA GLY A 88 6.26 6.90 5.33
C GLY A 88 5.26 6.11 4.51
N LEU A 89 4.04 6.01 5.04
CA LEU A 89 2.87 5.46 4.37
C LEU A 89 1.90 6.60 4.02
N ALA A 90 1.24 6.46 2.87
CA ALA A 90 0.13 7.32 2.47
C ALA A 90 -1.10 6.46 2.22
N GLY A 91 -2.20 6.75 2.94
CA GLY A 91 -3.49 6.10 2.75
C GLY A 91 -4.44 6.97 1.95
N MET A 92 -5.08 6.39 0.95
CA MET A 92 -6.16 7.02 0.19
C MET A 92 -7.38 6.12 0.22
N ILE A 93 -8.56 6.72 0.30
CA ILE A 93 -9.82 5.99 0.20
C ILE A 93 -10.41 6.23 -1.18
N ASP A 94 -10.82 5.16 -1.84
CA ASP A 94 -11.76 5.23 -2.96
C ASP A 94 -13.13 4.82 -2.40
N PRO A 95 -13.99 5.79 -2.03
CA PRO A 95 -15.22 5.48 -1.32
C PRO A 95 -16.19 4.73 -2.23
N GLU A 96 -16.86 3.73 -1.67
CA GLU A 96 -17.92 3.04 -2.38
C GLU A 96 -19.06 3.99 -2.79
N ARG A 97 -19.64 3.70 -3.95
CA ARG A 97 -20.84 4.38 -4.41
C ARG A 97 -22.01 4.08 -3.46
N PRO A 98 -22.73 5.09 -2.91
CA PRO A 98 -23.83 4.85 -1.99
C PRO A 98 -24.90 3.90 -2.55
N GLU A 99 -25.16 3.99 -3.86
CA GLU A 99 -26.11 3.13 -4.58
C GLU A 99 -25.69 1.65 -4.61
N ALA A 100 -24.39 1.34 -4.49
CA ALA A 100 -23.91 -0.04 -4.55
C ALA A 100 -24.42 -0.86 -3.37
N LYS A 101 -24.46 -0.27 -2.17
CA LYS A 101 -24.97 -0.95 -0.97
C LYS A 101 -26.46 -1.27 -1.08
N ALA A 102 -27.24 -0.33 -1.63
CA ALA A 102 -28.67 -0.54 -1.86
C ALA A 102 -28.90 -1.66 -2.89
N ALA A 103 -28.13 -1.65 -3.99
CA ALA A 103 -28.23 -2.67 -5.03
C ALA A 103 -27.86 -4.08 -4.53
N VAL A 104 -26.85 -4.21 -3.67
CA VAL A 104 -26.47 -5.49 -3.05
C VAL A 104 -27.62 -6.01 -2.17
N ALA A 105 -28.21 -5.15 -1.34
CA ALA A 105 -29.33 -5.53 -0.48
C ALA A 105 -30.57 -5.96 -1.29
N GLU A 106 -30.89 -5.24 -2.37
CA GLU A 106 -31.98 -5.61 -3.28
C GLU A 106 -31.74 -6.98 -3.93
N ALA A 107 -30.53 -7.22 -4.46
CA ALA A 107 -30.14 -8.49 -5.05
C ALA A 107 -30.28 -9.65 -4.04
N HIS A 108 -29.80 -9.47 -2.81
CA HIS A 108 -29.95 -10.47 -1.74
C HIS A 108 -31.42 -10.76 -1.41
N SER A 109 -32.27 -9.73 -1.35
CA SER A 109 -33.70 -9.88 -1.10
C SER A 109 -34.42 -10.70 -2.18
N ALA A 110 -33.89 -10.69 -3.41
CA ALA A 110 -34.35 -11.49 -4.53
C ALA A 110 -33.72 -12.89 -4.59
N GLY A 111 -32.87 -13.28 -3.63
CA GLY A 111 -32.16 -14.55 -3.62
C GLY A 111 -30.98 -14.63 -4.59
N ILE A 112 -30.47 -13.48 -5.07
CA ILE A 112 -29.36 -13.41 -6.02
C ILE A 112 -28.04 -13.32 -5.24
N ARG A 113 -27.10 -14.22 -5.54
CA ARG A 113 -25.74 -14.18 -4.99
C ARG A 113 -24.93 -13.08 -5.68
N THR A 114 -24.37 -12.17 -4.89
CA THR A 114 -23.44 -11.13 -5.35
C THR A 114 -21.99 -11.60 -5.21
N VAL A 115 -21.12 -11.17 -6.14
CA VAL A 115 -19.68 -11.49 -6.13
C VAL A 115 -18.88 -10.23 -6.46
N MET A 116 -17.85 -9.94 -5.68
CA MET A 116 -16.90 -8.85 -5.94
C MET A 116 -15.69 -9.38 -6.71
N ILE A 117 -15.31 -8.68 -7.78
CA ILE A 117 -14.07 -8.93 -8.53
C ILE A 117 -13.25 -7.64 -8.45
N THR A 118 -12.09 -7.69 -7.80
CA THR A 118 -11.20 -6.54 -7.63
C THR A 118 -9.73 -6.96 -7.74
N GLY A 119 -8.87 -6.01 -8.11
CA GLY A 119 -7.41 -6.16 -8.08
C GLY A 119 -6.78 -5.62 -6.80
N ASP A 120 -7.59 -5.21 -5.82
CA ASP A 120 -7.10 -4.75 -4.52
C ASP A 120 -6.55 -5.90 -3.68
N HIS A 121 -5.72 -5.55 -2.70
CA HIS A 121 -5.21 -6.50 -1.72
C HIS A 121 -6.36 -7.13 -0.92
N GLN A 122 -6.26 -8.43 -0.60
CA GLN A 122 -7.32 -9.24 0.03
C GLN A 122 -7.97 -8.56 1.24
N VAL A 123 -7.16 -8.03 2.17
CA VAL A 123 -7.65 -7.32 3.38
C VAL A 123 -8.51 -6.09 3.04
N THR A 124 -8.12 -5.31 2.02
CA THR A 124 -8.88 -4.14 1.58
C THR A 124 -10.18 -4.57 0.90
N ALA A 125 -10.11 -5.59 0.03
CA ALA A 125 -11.28 -6.14 -0.66
C ALA A 125 -12.31 -6.67 0.33
N GLN A 126 -11.87 -7.41 1.35
CA GLN A 126 -12.72 -7.91 2.42
C GLN A 126 -13.41 -6.77 3.18
N ALA A 127 -12.65 -5.74 3.58
CA ALA A 127 -13.22 -4.59 4.27
C ALA A 127 -14.28 -3.86 3.44
N ILE A 128 -14.11 -3.75 2.12
CA ILE A 128 -15.11 -3.15 1.21
C ILE A 128 -16.32 -4.08 1.05
N ALA A 129 -16.10 -5.38 0.91
CA ALA A 129 -17.17 -6.37 0.76
C ALA A 129 -18.08 -6.40 1.99
N GLU A 130 -17.52 -6.33 3.20
CA GLU A 130 -18.27 -6.24 4.46
C GLU A 130 -19.10 -4.94 4.54
N ARG A 131 -18.53 -3.79 4.13
CA ARG A 131 -19.25 -2.50 4.13
C ARG A 131 -20.46 -2.48 3.20
N LEU A 132 -20.31 -3.10 2.02
CA LEU A 132 -21.34 -3.23 1.00
C LEU A 132 -22.37 -4.33 1.32
N GLY A 133 -22.11 -5.18 2.32
CA GLY A 133 -22.96 -6.33 2.64
C GLY A 133 -22.85 -7.46 1.62
N ILE A 134 -21.75 -7.54 0.86
CA ILE A 134 -21.45 -8.68 -0.01
C ILE A 134 -20.95 -9.85 0.83
N LEU A 135 -20.26 -9.55 1.93
CA LEU A 135 -19.73 -10.50 2.90
C LEU A 135 -20.33 -10.22 4.28
N ASP A 136 -20.74 -11.25 4.99
CA ASP A 136 -21.14 -11.11 6.39
C ASP A 136 -19.90 -10.93 7.28
N PRO A 137 -19.96 -10.11 8.35
CA PRO A 137 -18.83 -9.92 9.25
C PRO A 137 -18.35 -11.26 9.84
N GLY A 138 -17.07 -11.59 9.62
CA GLY A 138 -16.46 -12.81 10.16
C GLY A 138 -16.70 -14.09 9.34
N HIS A 139 -17.18 -13.97 8.10
CA HIS A 139 -17.16 -15.07 7.12
C HIS A 139 -16.05 -14.83 6.09
N ASP A 140 -14.94 -15.55 6.21
CA ASP A 140 -13.73 -15.38 5.39
C ASP A 140 -13.55 -16.49 4.33
N ASP A 141 -14.36 -17.55 4.38
CA ASP A 141 -14.27 -18.75 3.52
C ASP A 141 -14.44 -18.48 2.01
N TRP A 142 -14.83 -17.26 1.65
CA TRP A 142 -15.26 -16.85 0.31
C TRP A 142 -14.27 -15.88 -0.36
N CYS A 143 -13.25 -15.42 0.37
CA CYS A 143 -12.19 -14.56 -0.17
C CYS A 143 -11.01 -15.40 -0.67
N THR A 144 -11.05 -15.79 -1.95
CA THR A 144 -9.95 -16.49 -2.62
C THR A 144 -9.03 -15.49 -3.33
N ALA A 145 -7.72 -15.59 -3.09
CA ALA A 145 -6.68 -14.86 -3.82
C ALA A 145 -6.28 -15.58 -5.12
#